data_AF-A0A2S7I4I4-F1
#
_entry.id   AF-A0A2S7I4I4-F1
#
_cell.length_a   1.000
_cell.length_b   1.000
_cell.length_c   1.000
_cell.angle_alpha   90.00
_cell.angle_beta   90.00
_cell.angle_gamma   90.00
#
_symmetry.space_group_name_H-M   'P 1'
#
loop_
_entity.id
_entity.type
_entity.pdbx_description
1 polymer ?
#
loop_
_entity_poly.entity_id
_entity_poly.type
_entity_poly.pdbx_seq_one_letter_code
_entity_poly.pdbx_strand_id
1 'polypeptide(L)'
;MTNLRFFGIILLQILFVSCSSNKTLVDKIDTHYGKVKFYNESKKNNIQHIYASVDSLGFRSYYEFYPNKITKTSEVSKQMIYTVFDGDLPQDYDKNIYLKFSPLDKLILNHGNRILDSLGLKNFKRTNNGKAFIIEVNYYHGYPKNKSF
;
A
#
# COMPACT_ATOMS: atom_id res chain seq x y z
N MET A 1 -11.08 -52.00 -25.71
CA MET A 1 -11.52 -51.11 -24.60
C MET A 1 -10.36 -50.22 -24.18
N THR A 2 -9.94 -49.37 -25.10
CA THR A 2 -8.96 -48.29 -24.94
C THR A 2 -9.80 -47.02 -24.94
N ASN A 3 -9.70 -46.17 -23.90
CA ASN A 3 -10.10 -44.75 -23.89
C ASN A 3 -10.52 -44.21 -22.50
N LEU A 4 -10.49 -44.99 -21.41
CA LEU A 4 -10.83 -44.45 -20.09
C LEU A 4 -9.64 -43.95 -19.24
N ARG A 5 -8.39 -44.30 -19.60
CA ARG A 5 -7.21 -43.94 -18.79
C ARG A 5 -6.54 -42.62 -19.17
N PHE A 6 -6.84 -42.07 -20.35
CA PHE A 6 -6.24 -40.81 -20.82
C PHE A 6 -6.99 -39.55 -20.35
N PHE A 7 -8.29 -39.65 -20.05
CA PHE A 7 -9.08 -38.50 -19.60
C PHE A 7 -8.77 -38.06 -18.16
N GLY A 8 -8.26 -38.95 -17.30
CA GLY A 8 -7.91 -38.61 -15.92
C GLY A 8 -6.64 -37.76 -15.77
N ILE A 9 -5.74 -37.81 -16.76
CA ILE A 9 -4.44 -37.10 -16.70
C ILE A 9 -4.59 -35.64 -17.17
N ILE A 10 -5.53 -35.36 -18.08
CA ILE A 10 -5.75 -34.01 -18.62
C ILE A 10 -6.52 -33.11 -17.61
N LEU A 11 -7.36 -33.69 -16.75
CA LEU A 11 -8.14 -32.93 -15.76
C LEU A 11 -7.30 -32.39 -14.58
N LEU A 12 -6.10 -32.92 -14.35
CA LEU A 12 -5.25 -32.53 -13.21
C LEU A 12 -4.35 -31.31 -13.48
N GLN A 13 -4.17 -30.91 -14.74
CA GLN A 13 -3.27 -29.79 -15.11
C GLN A 13 -3.93 -28.41 -15.04
N ILE A 14 -5.26 -28.33 -14.85
CA ILE A 14 -6.01 -27.07 -14.87
C ILE A 14 -6.01 -26.38 -13.48
N LEU A 15 -5.52 -27.04 -12.42
CA LEU A 15 -5.66 -26.56 -11.04
C LEU A 15 -4.50 -25.69 -10.50
N PHE A 16 -3.43 -25.45 -11.26
CA PHE A 16 -2.24 -24.75 -10.73
C PHE A 16 -1.97 -23.35 -11.28
N VAL A 17 -2.95 -22.70 -11.92
CA VAL A 17 -2.86 -21.25 -12.16
C VAL A 17 -3.36 -20.51 -10.91
N SER A 18 -2.68 -20.73 -9.77
CA SER A 18 -2.89 -19.89 -8.61
C SER A 18 -2.37 -18.49 -8.96
N CYS A 19 -3.24 -17.49 -8.89
CA CYS A 19 -2.84 -16.08 -9.00
C CYS A 19 -2.19 -15.67 -7.66
N SER A 20 -1.09 -16.31 -7.26
CA SER A 20 -0.39 -15.90 -6.03
C SER A 20 0.35 -14.60 -6.30
N SER A 21 0.00 -13.56 -5.54
CA SER A 21 0.89 -12.43 -5.40
C SER A 21 2.01 -12.83 -4.45
N ASN A 22 3.25 -12.65 -4.88
CA ASN A 22 4.43 -12.97 -4.09
C ASN A 22 4.92 -11.70 -3.41
N LYS A 23 5.05 -11.73 -2.09
CA LYS A 23 5.66 -10.66 -1.29
C LYS A 23 7.09 -11.01 -0.95
N THR A 24 8.05 -10.17 -1.34
CA THR A 24 9.47 -10.35 -0.98
C THR A 24 9.95 -9.15 -0.18
N LEU A 25 10.62 -9.40 0.95
CA LEU A 25 11.24 -8.35 1.74
C LEU A 25 12.37 -7.71 0.93
N VAL A 26 12.31 -6.39 0.77
CA VAL A 26 13.30 -5.59 0.04
C VAL A 26 14.25 -4.90 1.00
N ASP A 27 13.72 -4.35 2.10
CA ASP A 27 14.52 -3.60 3.06
C ASP A 27 13.89 -3.55 4.45
N LYS A 28 14.70 -3.23 5.47
CA LYS A 28 14.28 -3.03 6.85
C LYS A 28 15.07 -1.90 7.49
N ILE A 29 14.36 -1.00 8.17
CA ILE A 29 14.96 0.08 8.96
C ILE A 29 14.43 0.05 10.39
N ASP A 30 15.33 0.27 11.34
CA ASP A 30 14.98 0.50 12.74
C ASP A 30 15.11 2.00 13.03
N THR A 31 14.04 2.61 13.56
CA THR A 31 13.96 4.06 13.83
C THR A 31 13.55 4.28 15.29
N HIS A 32 13.71 5.49 15.81
CA HIS A 32 13.20 5.83 17.15
C HIS A 32 11.67 5.79 17.25
N TYR A 33 10.96 5.76 16.12
CA TYR A 33 9.51 5.58 16.07
C TYR A 33 9.05 4.11 16.03
N GLY A 34 9.97 3.17 15.78
CA GLY A 34 9.66 1.76 15.58
C GLY A 34 10.38 1.12 14.40
N LYS A 35 9.95 -0.08 14.03
CA LYS A 35 10.56 -0.87 12.96
C LYS A 35 9.74 -0.75 11.68
N VAL A 36 10.40 -0.48 10.56
CA VAL A 36 9.75 -0.44 9.24
C VAL A 36 10.34 -1.53 8.36
N LYS A 37 9.47 -2.28 7.68
CA LYS A 37 9.85 -3.31 6.70
C LYS A 37 9.21 -2.99 5.37
N PHE A 38 10.01 -2.97 4.31
CA PHE A 38 9.56 -2.75 2.94
C PHE A 38 9.56 -4.07 2.17
N TYR A 39 8.51 -4.28 1.41
CA TYR A 39 8.28 -5.46 0.61
C TYR A 39 7.93 -5.03 -0.82
N ASN A 40 8.36 -5.79 -1.80
CA ASN A 40 7.76 -5.74 -3.12
C ASN A 40 6.62 -6.75 -3.17
N GLU A 41 5.51 -6.39 -3.81
CA GLU A 41 4.46 -7.35 -4.15
C GLU A 41 4.42 -7.49 -5.66
N SER A 42 4.64 -8.71 -6.14
CA SER A 42 4.76 -9.01 -7.57
C SER A 42 3.69 -10.00 -8.02
N LYS A 43 3.19 -9.81 -9.23
CA LYS A 43 2.26 -10.72 -9.91
C LYS A 43 2.81 -11.05 -11.29
N LYS A 44 3.00 -12.33 -11.61
CA LYS A 44 3.61 -12.80 -12.87
C LYS A 44 4.93 -12.05 -13.18
N ASN A 45 5.80 -11.95 -12.19
CA ASN A 45 7.10 -11.26 -12.25
C ASN A 45 7.06 -9.73 -12.50
N ASN A 46 5.88 -9.11 -12.45
CA ASN A 46 5.73 -7.66 -12.51
C ASN A 46 5.41 -7.11 -11.12
N ILE A 47 6.25 -6.19 -10.63
CA ILE A 47 6.01 -5.48 -9.36
C ILE A 47 4.74 -4.64 -9.51
N GLN A 48 3.77 -4.89 -8.63
CA GLN A 48 2.48 -4.21 -8.61
C GLN A 48 2.54 -2.97 -7.72
N HIS A 49 3.11 -3.11 -6.54
CA HIS A 49 3.33 -2.02 -5.60
C HIS A 49 4.49 -2.35 -4.64
N ILE A 50 5.00 -1.33 -3.95
CA ILE A 50 5.86 -1.50 -2.78
C ILE A 50 5.01 -1.32 -1.53
N TYR A 51 5.14 -2.22 -0.58
CA TYR A 51 4.40 -2.22 0.68
C TYR A 51 5.35 -1.98 1.85
N ALA A 52 5.06 -1.00 2.70
CA ALA A 52 5.79 -0.76 3.94
C ALA A 52 4.91 -1.06 5.15
N SER A 53 5.36 -1.97 6.02
CA SER A 53 4.75 -2.23 7.32
C SER A 53 5.53 -1.50 8.39
N VAL A 54 4.85 -0.68 9.18
CA VAL A 54 5.41 0.08 10.30
C VAL A 54 4.85 -0.48 11.59
N ASP A 55 5.74 -1.04 12.40
CA ASP A 55 5.43 -1.45 13.77
C ASP A 55 5.96 -0.37 14.72
N SER A 56 5.10 0.61 15.02
CA SER A 56 5.36 1.70 15.96
C SER A 56 4.75 1.41 17.32
N LEU A 57 5.37 1.87 18.40
CA LEU A 57 4.99 1.61 19.79
C LEU A 57 3.48 1.86 20.05
N GLY A 58 2.67 0.81 19.93
CA GLY A 58 1.23 0.80 20.22
C GLY A 58 0.28 0.62 19.04
N PHE A 59 0.74 0.73 17.78
CA PHE A 59 -0.12 0.47 16.61
C PHE A 59 0.67 0.23 15.33
N ARG A 60 0.07 -0.50 14.39
CA ARG A 60 0.62 -0.69 13.04
C ARG A 60 0.01 0.27 12.03
N SER A 61 0.88 0.73 11.14
CA SER A 61 0.50 1.48 9.95
C SER A 61 1.11 0.83 8.73
N TYR A 62 0.43 1.00 7.60
CA TYR A 62 0.83 0.42 6.33
C TYR A 62 0.89 1.51 5.27
N TYR A 63 1.89 1.43 4.40
CA TYR A 63 2.06 2.35 3.27
C TYR A 63 2.17 1.53 2.01
N GLU A 64 1.50 1.97 0.94
CA GLU A 64 1.53 1.30 -0.35
C GLU A 64 1.88 2.31 -1.43
N PHE A 65 2.93 2.00 -2.20
CA PHE A 65 3.44 2.81 -3.29
C PHE A 65 3.02 2.15 -4.61
N TYR A 66 1.97 2.69 -5.21
CA TYR A 66 1.45 2.25 -6.51
C TYR A 66 2.02 3.09 -7.65
N PRO A 67 1.84 2.63 -8.90
CA PRO A 67 2.11 3.44 -10.09
C PRO A 67 1.55 4.86 -10.06
N ASN A 68 0.32 5.03 -9.57
CA ASN A 68 -0.44 6.27 -9.68
C ASN A 68 -0.66 7.01 -8.34
N LYS A 69 -0.48 6.35 -7.20
CA LYS A 69 -0.74 6.94 -5.87
C LYS A 69 0.12 6.32 -4.79
N ILE A 70 0.22 7.00 -3.66
CA ILE A 70 0.77 6.45 -2.43
C ILE A 70 -0.31 6.56 -1.35
N THR A 71 -0.61 5.45 -0.68
CA THR A 71 -1.64 5.39 0.36
C THR A 71 -1.05 4.97 1.68
N LYS A 72 -1.69 5.39 2.77
CA LYS A 72 -1.43 4.96 4.13
C LYS A 72 -2.73 4.48 4.77
N THR A 73 -2.64 3.41 5.56
CA THR A 73 -3.73 2.92 6.42
C THR A 73 -3.18 2.60 7.81
N SER A 74 -4.07 2.41 8.79
CA SER A 74 -3.72 2.08 10.17
C SER A 74 -4.70 1.08 10.76
N GLU A 75 -4.22 0.22 11.66
CA GLU A 75 -5.06 -0.71 12.41
C GLU A 75 -6.03 0.00 13.37
N VAL A 76 -5.72 1.22 13.81
CA VAL A 76 -6.56 2.01 14.72
C VAL A 76 -7.72 2.67 13.97
N SER A 77 -7.49 3.08 12.72
CA SER A 77 -8.44 3.78 11.87
C SER A 77 -8.67 3.02 10.56
N LYS A 78 -9.14 1.77 10.66
CA LYS A 78 -9.32 0.84 9.53
C LYS A 78 -10.24 1.35 8.41
N GLN A 79 -11.10 2.32 8.72
CA GLN A 79 -12.04 2.93 7.78
C GLN A 79 -11.44 4.12 7.04
N MET A 80 -10.21 4.54 7.38
CA MET A 80 -9.56 5.69 6.78
C MET A 80 -8.43 5.25 5.86
N ILE A 81 -8.42 5.79 4.66
CA ILE A 81 -7.30 5.74 3.74
C ILE A 81 -6.73 7.15 3.64
N TYR A 82 -5.41 7.27 3.78
CA TYR A 82 -4.71 8.53 3.70
C TYR A 82 -3.89 8.52 2.39
N THR A 83 -4.35 9.24 1.37
CA THR A 83 -3.69 9.27 0.05
C THR A 83 -2.77 10.48 -0.02
N VAL A 84 -1.51 10.31 -0.43
CA VAL A 84 -0.55 11.42 -0.57
C VAL A 84 -1.14 12.52 -1.46
N PHE A 85 -1.10 13.75 -0.97
CA PHE A 85 -1.53 14.94 -1.70
C PHE A 85 -0.32 15.63 -2.34
N ASP A 86 -0.37 15.80 -3.65
CA ASP A 86 0.70 16.43 -4.44
C ASP A 86 0.50 17.93 -4.69
N GLY A 87 -0.56 18.52 -4.13
CA GLY A 87 -0.80 19.95 -4.22
C GLY A 87 -0.14 20.73 -3.10
N ASP A 88 -0.10 22.05 -3.27
CA ASP A 88 0.24 22.95 -2.18
C ASP A 88 -0.90 22.98 -1.16
N LEU A 89 -0.57 22.64 0.08
CA LEU A 89 -1.52 22.70 1.18
C LEU A 89 -1.72 24.17 1.59
N PRO A 90 -2.94 24.71 1.53
CA PRO A 90 -3.21 26.09 1.94
C PRO A 90 -2.93 26.26 3.45
N GLN A 91 -2.67 27.49 3.88
CA GLN A 91 -2.33 27.78 5.29
C GLN A 91 -3.49 27.44 6.24
N ASP A 92 -4.72 27.65 5.76
CA ASP A 92 -6.02 27.49 6.42
C ASP A 92 -6.76 26.21 5.97
N TYR A 93 -6.01 25.18 5.59
CA TYR A 93 -6.59 23.90 5.17
C TYR A 93 -7.53 23.27 6.21
N ASP A 94 -8.57 22.60 5.71
CA ASP A 94 -9.48 21.81 6.56
C ASP A 94 -8.78 20.54 7.06
N LYS A 95 -8.60 20.44 8.39
CA LYS A 95 -7.98 19.29 9.06
C LYS A 95 -8.83 18.02 9.02
N ASN A 96 -10.11 18.13 8.68
CA ASN A 96 -10.98 16.98 8.44
C ASN A 96 -10.76 16.37 7.05
N ILE A 97 -10.17 17.14 6.12
CA ILE A 97 -9.89 16.70 4.74
C ILE A 97 -8.41 16.35 4.59
N TYR A 98 -7.51 17.12 5.21
CA TYR A 98 -6.07 16.92 5.04
C TYR A 98 -5.35 16.62 6.36
N LEU A 99 -4.40 15.69 6.27
CA LEU A 99 -3.51 15.33 7.37
C LEU A 99 -2.06 15.66 7.00
N LYS A 100 -1.44 16.62 7.69
CA LYS A 100 0.00 16.91 7.50
C LYS A 100 0.86 15.70 7.81
N PHE A 101 1.93 15.53 7.04
CA PHE A 101 2.91 14.49 7.30
C PHE A 101 3.59 14.69 8.65
N SER A 102 3.54 13.66 9.50
CA SER A 102 4.39 13.54 10.67
C SER A 102 5.85 13.31 10.24
N PRO A 103 6.82 13.47 11.16
CA PRO A 103 8.22 13.13 10.87
C PRO A 103 8.41 11.67 10.42
N LEU A 104 7.64 10.73 10.98
CA LEU A 104 7.66 9.32 10.58
C LEU A 104 7.16 9.14 9.15
N ASP A 105 6.06 9.80 8.78
CA ASP A 105 5.54 9.75 7.40
C ASP A 105 6.61 10.21 6.41
N LYS A 106 7.26 11.36 6.68
CA LYS A 106 8.33 11.89 5.82
C LYS A 106 9.48 10.90 5.67
N LEU A 107 9.89 10.26 6.77
CA LEU A 107 10.97 9.27 6.76
C LEU A 107 10.61 8.09 5.86
N ILE A 108 9.41 7.52 6.03
CA ILE A 108 8.96 6.36 5.25
C ILE A 108 8.80 6.72 3.77
N LEU A 109 8.21 7.87 3.46
CA LEU A 109 7.98 8.33 2.10
C LEU A 109 9.29 8.60 1.37
N ASN A 110 10.27 9.24 2.03
CA ASN A 110 11.60 9.46 1.47
C ASN A 110 12.34 8.14 1.25
N HIS A 111 12.26 7.21 2.20
CA HIS A 111 12.90 5.91 2.07
C HIS A 111 12.25 5.07 0.96
N GLY A 112 10.93 5.12 0.85
CA GLY A 112 10.16 4.51 -0.23
C GLY A 112 10.59 5.02 -1.60
N ASN A 113 10.75 6.34 -1.79
CA ASN A 113 11.29 6.90 -3.03
C ASN A 113 12.67 6.30 -3.37
N ARG A 114 13.59 6.19 -2.40
CA ARG A 114 14.92 5.59 -2.62
C ARG A 114 14.83 4.12 -3.04
N ILE A 115 13.90 3.35 -2.47
CA ILE A 115 13.64 1.96 -2.87
C ILE A 115 13.12 1.92 -4.31
N LEU A 116 12.18 2.79 -4.68
CA LEU A 116 11.67 2.86 -6.05
C LEU A 116 12.79 3.15 -7.05
N ASP A 117 13.70 4.04 -6.70
CA ASP A 117 14.86 4.38 -7.53
C ASP A 117 15.85 3.20 -7.63
N SER A 118 16.13 2.52 -6.52
CA SER A 118 17.00 1.33 -6.48
C SER A 118 16.44 0.16 -7.31
N LEU A 119 15.12 0.04 -7.39
CA LEU A 119 14.44 -0.98 -8.19
C LEU A 119 14.18 -0.54 -9.64
N GLY A 120 14.58 0.68 -10.02
CA GLY A 120 14.38 1.22 -11.37
C GLY A 120 12.91 1.48 -11.74
N LEU A 121 12.01 1.58 -10.76
CA LEU A 121 10.56 1.68 -10.95
C LEU A 121 10.12 3.10 -11.31
N LYS A 122 10.60 3.67 -12.42
CA LYS A 122 10.41 5.09 -12.81
C LYS A 122 8.95 5.51 -13.03
N ASN A 123 8.07 4.56 -13.33
CA ASN A 123 6.64 4.78 -13.57
C ASN A 123 5.79 4.84 -12.28
N PHE A 124 6.40 4.68 -11.12
CA PHE A 124 5.72 4.75 -9.83
C PHE A 124 5.47 6.17 -9.34
N LYS A 125 4.47 6.34 -8.48
CA LYS A 125 4.25 7.63 -7.83
C LYS A 125 5.40 7.91 -6.87
N ARG A 126 5.97 9.11 -6.94
CA ARG A 126 6.92 9.63 -5.96
C ARG A 126 6.25 10.66 -5.08
N THR A 127 6.74 10.74 -3.85
CA THR A 127 6.48 11.89 -2.98
C THR A 127 7.47 13.00 -3.34
N ASN A 128 7.09 13.93 -4.21
CA ASN A 128 7.93 15.06 -4.62
C ASN A 128 7.39 16.33 -3.96
N ASN A 129 7.90 16.68 -2.77
CA ASN A 129 7.46 17.83 -1.97
C ASN A 129 6.06 17.75 -1.35
N GLY A 130 5.39 16.60 -1.39
CA GLY A 130 4.13 16.40 -0.68
C GLY A 130 4.25 16.77 0.80
N LYS A 131 3.25 17.46 1.33
CA LYS A 131 3.23 17.94 2.73
C LYS A 131 2.12 17.30 3.57
N ALA A 132 1.18 16.62 2.92
CA ALA A 132 -0.01 16.09 3.56
C ALA A 132 -0.60 14.89 2.81
N PHE A 133 -1.49 14.20 3.49
CA PHE A 133 -2.45 13.26 2.92
C PHE A 133 -3.81 13.94 2.74
N ILE A 134 -4.59 13.52 1.75
CA ILE A 134 -6.05 13.63 1.75
C ILE A 134 -6.60 12.42 2.52
N ILE A 135 -7.58 12.68 3.39
CA ILE A 135 -8.29 11.69 4.17
C ILE A 135 -9.50 11.21 3.36
N GLU A 136 -9.54 9.93 3.05
CA GLU A 136 -10.65 9.27 2.36
C GLU A 136 -11.33 8.28 3.31
N VAL A 137 -12.64 8.42 3.49
CA VAL A 137 -13.43 7.47 4.27
C VAL A 137 -13.79 6.29 3.37
N ASN A 138 -13.33 5.10 3.74
CA ASN A 138 -13.68 3.86 3.08
C ASN A 138 -14.86 3.18 3.79
N TYR A 139 -16.05 3.30 3.19
CA TYR A 139 -17.26 2.61 3.63
C TYR A 139 -17.29 1.17 3.11
N TYR A 140 -16.53 0.27 3.75
CA TYR A 140 -16.52 -1.16 3.42
C TYR A 140 -17.91 -1.84 3.45
N HIS A 141 -18.92 -1.23 4.06
CA HIS A 141 -20.30 -1.76 4.17
C HIS A 141 -21.37 -0.79 3.64
N GLY A 142 -21.00 0.20 2.81
CA GLY A 142 -21.90 1.25 2.33
C GLY A 142 -22.09 2.41 3.31
N TYR A 143 -22.69 3.51 2.82
CA TYR A 143 -23.01 4.68 3.64
C TYR A 143 -23.86 4.25 4.86
N PRO A 144 -23.61 4.80 6.07
CA PRO A 144 -24.49 4.55 7.20
C PRO A 144 -25.89 5.02 6.83
N LYS A 145 -26.83 4.07 6.68
CA LYS A 145 -28.18 4.34 6.16
C LYS A 145 -28.96 5.37 6.99
N ASN A 146 -28.53 5.67 8.23
CA ASN A 146 -29.27 6.47 9.20
C ASN A 146 -28.40 7.52 9.92
N LYS A 147 -27.64 8.35 9.19
CA LYS A 147 -27.18 9.62 9.77
C LYS A 147 -27.59 10.76 8.86
N SER A 148 -28.68 11.42 9.25
CA SER A 148 -29.00 12.77 8.78
C SER A 148 -27.88 13.71 9.21
N PHE A 149 -27.26 14.38 8.23
CA PHE A 149 -26.39 15.53 8.46
C PHE A 149 -27.22 16.79 8.66
#